data_AF-A0A558IEP1-F1
#
_entry.id   AF-A0A558IEP1-F1
#
_cell.length_a   1.000
_cell.length_b   1.000
_cell.length_c   1.000
_cell.angle_alpha   90.00
_cell.angle_beta   90.00
_cell.angle_gamma   90.00
#
_symmetry.space_group_name_H-M   'P 1'
#
loop_
_entity.id
_entity.type
_entity.pdbx_description
1 polymer ?
#
loop_
_entity_poly.entity_id
_entity_poly.type
_entity_poly.pdbx_seq_one_letter_code
_entity_poly.pdbx_strand_id
1 'polypeptide(L)'
;MTRPTIMFVCVHNAGRSQMAAAFAKTLSGGRIEVRSAGSAPADSINPVVREAMAEVGIDLAAARPRVLVAEDVQSSDVVITMGCGDACPFFPAR
;
A
#
# COMPACT_ATOMS: atom_id res chain seq x y z
N MET A 1 21.71 -9.49 -2.63
CA MET A 1 21.27 -8.10 -2.32
C MET A 1 19.79 -8.17 -1.96
N THR A 2 19.38 -7.54 -0.87
CA THR A 2 17.97 -7.39 -0.52
C THR A 2 17.27 -6.51 -1.55
N ARG A 3 16.02 -6.82 -1.90
CA ARG A 3 15.25 -5.99 -2.83
C ARG A 3 14.86 -4.69 -2.14
N PRO A 4 14.87 -3.54 -2.84
CA PRO A 4 14.31 -2.31 -2.29
C PRO A 4 12.84 -2.52 -1.90
N THR A 5 12.42 -1.91 -0.81
CA THR A 5 11.07 -2.03 -0.26
C THR A 5 10.34 -0.70 -0.32
N ILE A 6 9.11 -0.70 -0.85
CA ILE A 6 8.23 0.46 -0.90
C ILE A 6 6.95 0.17 -0.13
N MET A 7 6.53 1.11 0.73
CA MET A 7 5.26 1.07 1.45
C MET A 7 4.34 2.22 1.04
N PHE A 8 3.11 1.89 0.64
CA PHE A 8 2.04 2.87 0.38
C PHE A 8 1.07 2.95 1.56
N VAL A 9 0.77 4.16 2.03
CA VAL A 9 -0.07 4.38 3.22
C VAL A 9 -1.24 5.30 2.90
N CYS A 10 -2.46 4.90 3.25
CA CYS A 10 -3.65 5.77 3.23
C CYS A 10 -4.50 5.52 4.47
N VAL A 11 -5.66 6.17 4.63
CA VAL A 11 -6.50 5.96 5.83
C VAL A 11 -6.99 4.51 5.93
N HIS A 12 -7.79 4.07 4.95
CA HIS A 12 -8.53 2.80 5.06
C HIS A 12 -7.82 1.57 4.49
N ASN A 13 -6.67 1.74 3.82
CA ASN A 13 -6.00 0.69 3.04
C ASN A 13 -6.95 -0.15 2.16
N ALA A 14 -7.97 0.50 1.60
CA ALA A 14 -9.02 -0.13 0.80
C ALA A 14 -9.17 0.49 -0.59
N GLY A 15 -8.35 1.50 -0.91
CA GLY A 15 -8.39 2.19 -2.21
C GLY A 15 -7.01 2.66 -2.66
N ARG A 16 -6.70 3.95 -2.50
CA ARG A 16 -5.45 4.58 -2.97
C ARG A 16 -4.19 3.73 -2.78
N SER A 17 -3.89 3.32 -1.55
CA SER A 17 -2.67 2.54 -1.27
C SER A 17 -2.72 1.10 -1.81
N GLN A 18 -3.91 0.51 -1.98
CA GLN A 18 -4.07 -0.82 -2.59
C GLN A 18 -3.82 -0.76 -4.10
N MET A 19 -4.40 0.24 -4.78
CA MET A 19 -4.18 0.47 -6.21
C MET A 19 -2.69 0.74 -6.48
N ALA A 20 -2.09 1.64 -5.70
CA ALA A 20 -0.68 2.00 -5.87
C ALA A 20 0.24 0.80 -5.66
N ALA A 21 0.01 0.00 -4.61
CA ALA A 21 0.78 -1.21 -4.36
C ALA A 21 0.63 -2.26 -5.47
N ALA A 22 -0.57 -2.44 -6.00
CA ALA A 22 -0.81 -3.41 -7.06
C ALA A 22 -0.17 -2.99 -8.40
N PHE A 23 -0.24 -1.70 -8.75
CA PHE A 23 0.50 -1.16 -9.89
C PHE A 23 2.02 -1.30 -9.70
N ALA A 24 2.55 -0.87 -8.56
CA ALA A 24 3.99 -0.96 -8.29
C ALA A 24 4.50 -2.40 -8.33
N LYS A 25 3.74 -3.36 -7.79
CA LYS A 25 4.07 -4.78 -7.86
C LYS A 25 4.14 -5.27 -9.31
N THR A 26 3.14 -4.91 -10.12
CA THR A 26 3.05 -5.30 -11.54
C THR A 26 4.19 -4.69 -12.35
N LEU A 27 4.37 -3.37 -12.25
CA LEU A 27 5.36 -2.61 -13.02
C LEU A 27 6.81 -2.90 -12.61
N SER A 28 7.05 -3.25 -11.34
CA SER A 28 8.41 -3.55 -10.86
C SER A 28 8.95 -4.87 -11.37
N GLY A 29 8.10 -5.79 -11.85
CA GLY A 29 8.52 -7.13 -12.30
C GLY A 29 9.22 -7.93 -11.20
N GLY A 30 8.84 -7.72 -9.93
CA GLY A 30 9.41 -8.44 -8.79
C GLY A 30 10.77 -7.91 -8.27
N ARG A 31 11.29 -6.82 -8.86
CA ARG A 31 12.53 -6.15 -8.42
C ARG A 31 12.39 -5.39 -7.11
N ILE A 32 11.16 -5.07 -6.72
CA ILE A 32 10.83 -4.29 -5.53
C ILE A 32 9.89 -5.13 -4.66
N GLU A 33 10.12 -5.11 -3.35
CA GLU A 33 9.16 -5.59 -2.38
C GLU A 33 8.12 -4.49 -2.12
N VAL A 34 6.84 -4.78 -2.35
CA VAL A 34 5.77 -3.78 -2.28
C VAL A 34 4.82 -4.10 -1.15
N ARG A 35 4.58 -3.12 -0.28
CA ARG A 35 3.72 -3.19 0.89
C ARG A 35 2.66 -2.08 0.84
N SER A 36 1.56 -2.28 1.58
CA SER A 36 0.57 -1.24 1.80
C SER A 36 -0.10 -1.41 3.15
N ALA A 37 -0.45 -0.30 3.80
CA ALA A 37 -1.19 -0.31 5.05
C ALA A 37 -2.06 0.95 5.21
N GLY A 38 -2.79 1.02 6.32
CA GLY A 38 -3.56 2.20 6.65
C GLY A 38 -3.78 2.43 8.14
N SER A 39 -4.03 3.69 8.49
CA SER A 39 -4.17 4.13 9.88
C SER A 39 -5.48 3.69 10.52
N ALA A 40 -6.54 3.53 9.73
CA ALA A 40 -7.84 3.02 10.17
C ALA A 40 -8.40 2.07 9.09
N PRO A 41 -7.90 0.83 8.96
CA PRO A 41 -8.27 -0.08 7.89
C PRO A 41 -9.78 -0.33 7.82
N ALA A 42 -10.34 -0.37 6.61
CA ALA A 42 -11.69 -0.86 6.41
C ALA A 42 -11.73 -2.39 6.48
N ASP A 43 -12.92 -2.97 6.57
CA ASP A 43 -13.10 -4.43 6.61
C ASP A 43 -12.76 -5.12 5.29
N SER A 44 -12.82 -4.38 4.18
CA SER A 44 -12.60 -4.92 2.83
C SER A 44 -12.10 -3.86 1.86
N ILE A 45 -11.52 -4.32 0.74
CA ILE A 45 -11.18 -3.44 -0.40
C ILE A 45 -12.46 -2.85 -0.97
N ASN A 46 -12.45 -1.55 -1.27
CA ASN A 46 -13.58 -0.86 -1.88
C ASN A 46 -13.95 -1.55 -3.21
N PRO A 47 -15.23 -1.92 -3.43
CA PRO A 47 -15.68 -2.55 -4.67
C PRO A 47 -15.28 -1.79 -5.94
N VAL A 48 -15.40 -0.46 -5.94
CA VAL A 48 -15.01 0.40 -7.08
C VAL A 48 -13.52 0.25 -7.41
N VAL A 49 -12.69 0.02 -6.39
CA VAL A 49 -11.25 -0.20 -6.59
C VAL A 49 -10.99 -1.58 -7.18
N ARG A 50 -11.76 -2.60 -6.80
CA ARG A 50 -11.65 -3.93 -7.43
C ARG A 50 -12.04 -3.86 -8.90
N GLU A 51 -13.15 -3.19 -9.21
CA GLU A 51 -13.65 -2.98 -10.56
C GLU A 51 -12.62 -2.23 -11.42
N ALA A 52 -12.14 -1.07 -10.94
CA ALA A 52 -11.17 -0.26 -11.67
C ALA A 52 -9.84 -1.00 -11.92
N MET A 53 -9.37 -1.83 -10.98
CA MET A 53 -8.14 -2.59 -11.19
C MET A 53 -8.36 -3.78 -12.14
N ALA A 54 -9.56 -4.37 -12.14
CA ALA A 54 -9.92 -5.42 -13.08
C ALA A 54 -9.99 -4.92 -14.53
N GLU A 55 -10.44 -3.67 -14.76
CA GLU A 55 -10.43 -3.02 -16.08
C GLU A 55 -9.03 -3.00 -16.73
N VAL A 56 -7.98 -2.94 -15.92
CA VAL A 56 -6.57 -2.95 -16.37
C VAL A 56 -5.88 -4.30 -16.17
N GLY A 57 -6.65 -5.37 -15.90
CA GLY A 57 -6.14 -6.73 -15.78
C GLY A 57 -5.39 -7.05 -14.48
N ILE A 58 -5.58 -6.26 -13.42
CA ILE A 58 -4.95 -6.47 -12.11
C ILE A 58 -5.99 -6.99 -11.12
N ASP A 59 -5.84 -8.25 -10.70
CA ASP A 59 -6.72 -8.87 -9.72
C ASP A 59 -6.35 -8.50 -8.26
N LEU A 60 -7.35 -8.04 -7.51
CA LEU A 60 -7.25 -7.73 -6.08
C LEU A 60 -8.03 -8.70 -5.18
N ALA A 61 -8.48 -9.85 -5.67
CA ALA A 61 -9.28 -10.82 -4.91
C ALA A 61 -8.61 -11.25 -3.60
N ALA A 62 -7.28 -11.43 -3.60
CA ALA A 62 -6.50 -11.77 -2.41
C ALA A 62 -6.06 -10.55 -1.57
N ALA A 63 -6.27 -9.33 -2.05
CA ALA A 63 -5.90 -8.12 -1.32
C ALA A 63 -6.81 -7.91 -0.12
N ARG A 64 -6.22 -7.50 1.01
CA ARG A 64 -6.92 -7.21 2.26
C ARG A 64 -6.36 -5.92 2.86
N PRO A 65 -7.22 -5.03 3.41
CA PRO A 65 -6.76 -3.92 4.23
C PRO A 65 -5.94 -4.43 5.42
N ARG A 66 -4.86 -3.72 5.75
CA ARG A 66 -3.96 -4.02 6.87
C ARG A 66 -3.66 -2.77 7.67
N VAL A 67 -3.55 -2.93 8.98
CA VAL A 67 -3.19 -1.84 9.90
C VAL A 67 -1.74 -1.44 9.70
N LEU A 68 -1.49 -0.14 9.74
CA LEU A 68 -0.15 0.42 9.75
C LEU A 68 0.51 0.15 11.09
N VAL A 69 1.66 -0.52 11.06
CA VAL A 69 2.52 -0.72 12.23
C VAL A 69 3.87 -0.04 12.02
N ALA A 70 4.46 0.48 13.09
CA ALA A 70 5.70 1.25 13.01
C ALA A 70 6.89 0.45 12.44
N GLU A 71 6.93 -0.84 12.72
CA GLU A 71 7.98 -1.74 12.23
C GLU A 71 7.97 -1.91 10.70
N ASP A 72 6.79 -1.91 10.08
CA ASP A 72 6.68 -1.98 8.62
C ASP A 72 7.24 -0.72 7.95
N VAL A 73 7.06 0.44 8.60
CA VAL A 73 7.62 1.71 8.15
C VAL A 73 9.14 1.72 8.30
N GLN A 74 9.64 1.33 9.48
CA GLN A 74 11.08 1.30 9.76
C GLN A 74 11.85 0.33 8.86
N SER A 75 11.19 -0.75 8.42
CA SER A 75 11.76 -1.77 7.53
C SER A 75 11.50 -1.51 6.04
N SER A 76 10.94 -0.36 5.68
CA SER A 76 10.75 0.06 4.28
C SER A 76 11.78 1.11 3.88
N ASP A 77 12.36 0.97 2.69
CA ASP A 77 13.34 1.94 2.17
C ASP A 77 12.65 3.24 1.72
N VAL A 78 11.41 3.14 1.23
CA VAL A 78 10.60 4.30 0.81
C VAL A 78 9.18 4.16 1.35
N VAL A 79 8.65 5.25 1.91
CA VAL A 79 7.26 5.33 2.39
C VAL A 79 6.53 6.46 1.67
N ILE A 80 5.38 6.14 1.08
CA ILE A 80 4.56 7.06 0.30
C ILE A 80 3.21 7.23 1.01
N THR A 81 2.96 8.43 1.53
CA THR A 81 1.71 8.76 2.20
C THR A 81 0.68 9.30 1.21
N MET A 82 -0.58 8.90 1.35
CA MET A 82 -1.67 9.20 0.41
C MET A 82 -2.88 9.74 1.18
N GLY A 83 -2.68 10.85 1.90
CA GLY A 83 -3.75 11.55 2.61
C GLY A 83 -4.21 10.87 3.91
N CYS A 84 -3.29 10.22 4.64
CA CYS A 84 -3.51 9.84 6.04
C CYS A 84 -3.35 11.01 7.02
N GLY A 85 -2.79 12.14 6.58
CA GLY A 85 -2.55 13.31 7.43
C GLY A 85 -1.75 12.96 8.69
N ASP A 86 -2.09 13.60 9.80
CA ASP A 86 -1.44 13.41 11.11
C ASP A 86 -1.66 12.03 11.73
N ALA A 87 -2.55 11.20 11.17
CA ALA A 87 -2.73 9.82 11.60
C ALA A 87 -1.59 8.89 11.15
N CYS A 88 -0.80 9.31 10.16
CA CYS A 88 0.47 8.66 9.87
C CYS A 88 1.52 9.14 10.88
N PRO A 89 2.15 8.25 11.66
CA PRO A 89 3.23 8.67 12.55
C PRO A 89 4.31 9.37 11.73
N PHE A 90 4.89 10.43 12.28
CA PHE A 90 6.01 11.10 11.63
C PHE A 90 7.23 10.19 11.70
N PHE A 91 7.70 9.76 10.53
CA PHE A 91 8.94 9.01 10.42
C PHE A 91 9.95 9.87 9.67
N PRO A 92 11.16 10.09 10.21
CA PRO A 92 12.19 10.81 9.51
C PRO A 92 12.57 10.05 8.23
N ALA A 93 12.48 10.72 7.07
CA ALA A 93 13.01 10.19 5.83
C ALA A 93 14.54 10.08 5.91
N ARG A 94 15.12 9.00 5.35
CA ARG A 94 16.56 8.81 5.23
C ARG A 94 17.04 9.19 3.84
#